data_AF-A0A1E7JAV1-F1
#
_entry.id   AF-A0A1E7JAV1-F1
#
_cell.length_a   1.000
_cell.length_b   1.000
_cell.length_c   1.000
_cell.angle_alpha   90.00
_cell.angle_beta   90.00
_cell.angle_gamma   90.00
#
_symmetry.space_group_name_H-M   'P 1'
#
loop_
_entity.id
_entity.type
_entity.pdbx_description
1 polymer ?
#
loop_
_entity_poly.entity_id
_entity_poly.type
_entity_poly.pdbx_seq_one_letter_code
_entity_poly.pdbx_strand_id
1 'polypeptide(L)'
;MTGCGCNNEAGGAGGPFSKGKELVEFVYNAHGGTVRDQPISQGAIDIVCQGCKTSFTLETYVGKCPECDGVHAVAPMNPVAENVQFAGVDFTLP
;
A
#
# COMPACT_ATOMS: atom_id res chain seq x y z
N MET A 1 -5.56 34.11 -16.85
CA MET A 1 -4.88 33.84 -15.57
C MET A 1 -5.61 32.65 -14.96
N THR A 2 -5.07 31.47 -15.19
CA THR A 2 -5.75 30.19 -14.93
C THR A 2 -5.75 29.92 -13.43
N GLY A 3 -6.96 29.89 -12.86
CA GLY A 3 -7.20 29.84 -11.43
C GLY A 3 -6.71 28.55 -10.78
N CYS A 4 -6.09 28.72 -9.62
CA CYS A 4 -5.93 27.68 -8.62
C CYS A 4 -7.33 27.28 -8.11
N GLY A 5 -7.92 26.27 -8.75
CA GLY A 5 -9.18 25.65 -8.33
C GLY A 5 -8.91 24.50 -7.35
N CYS A 6 -8.67 24.85 -6.09
CA CYS A 6 -8.71 23.90 -4.98
C CYS A 6 -10.18 23.62 -4.63
N ASN A 7 -10.82 22.65 -5.29
CA ASN A 7 -12.16 22.18 -4.94
C ASN A 7 -12.11 20.67 -4.61
N ASN A 8 -12.16 20.38 -3.30
CA ASN A 8 -12.68 19.19 -2.64
C ASN A 8 -12.94 17.92 -3.47
N GLU A 9 -12.03 16.96 -3.37
CA GLU A 9 -12.37 15.56 -3.06
C GLU A 9 -11.40 15.11 -1.96
N ALA A 10 -11.90 14.48 -0.90
CA ALA A 10 -11.13 14.02 0.25
C ALA A 10 -10.25 12.79 -0.10
N GLY A 11 -9.41 12.90 -1.12
CA GLY A 11 -8.50 11.85 -1.57
C GLY A 11 -7.08 12.15 -1.08
N GLY A 12 -6.60 11.37 -0.11
CA GLY A 12 -5.22 11.45 0.37
C GLY A 12 -4.24 11.42 -0.80
N ALA A 13 -3.52 12.53 -0.97
CA ALA A 13 -2.54 12.72 -2.04
C ALA A 13 -1.24 11.97 -1.71
N GLY A 14 -1.32 10.65 -1.61
CA GLY A 14 -0.16 9.78 -1.54
C GLY A 14 0.52 9.69 -2.91
N GLY A 15 1.83 9.89 -2.96
CA GLY A 15 2.66 9.64 -4.14
C GLY A 15 3.49 8.36 -4.00
N PRO A 16 4.27 7.98 -5.02
CA PRO A 16 5.13 6.78 -4.97
C PRO A 16 6.27 6.85 -3.93
N PHE A 17 6.50 8.04 -3.34
CA PHE A 17 7.46 8.27 -2.26
C PHE A 17 6.81 8.44 -0.89
N SER A 18 5.49 8.32 -0.80
CA SER A 18 4.75 8.38 0.46
C SER A 18 5.13 7.20 1.36
N LYS A 19 4.85 7.31 2.66
CA LYS A 19 5.19 6.30 3.66
C LYS A 19 3.96 5.90 4.47
N GLY A 20 4.00 4.69 5.03
CA GLY A 20 2.89 4.15 5.81
C GLY A 20 1.59 4.09 5.01
N LYS A 21 0.51 4.59 5.61
CA LYS A 21 -0.85 4.57 5.04
C LYS A 21 -0.94 5.23 3.66
N GLU A 22 -0.27 6.36 3.43
CA GLU A 22 -0.39 7.08 2.16
C GLU A 22 0.18 6.29 0.97
N LEU A 23 1.25 5.50 1.17
CA LEU A 23 1.75 4.63 0.10
C LEU A 23 0.76 3.50 -0.18
N VAL A 24 0.19 2.94 0.88
CA VAL A 24 -0.79 1.85 0.76
C VAL A 24 -2.02 2.33 -0.02
N GLU A 25 -2.51 3.54 0.26
CA GLU A 25 -3.57 4.18 -0.52
C GLU A 25 -3.17 4.44 -1.96
N PHE A 26 -1.95 4.92 -2.21
CA PHE A 26 -1.44 5.15 -3.56
C PHE A 26 -1.38 3.85 -4.38
N VAL A 27 -0.77 2.79 -3.83
CA VAL A 27 -0.65 1.50 -4.52
C VAL A 27 -2.03 0.85 -4.68
N TYR A 28 -2.91 1.00 -3.69
CA TYR A 28 -4.28 0.50 -3.78
C TYR A 28 -5.11 1.19 -4.86
N ASN A 29 -4.93 2.49 -5.09
CA ASN A 29 -5.63 3.24 -6.14
C ASN A 29 -4.87 3.28 -7.47
N ALA A 30 -3.63 2.79 -7.51
CA ALA A 30 -2.79 2.84 -8.70
C ALA A 30 -3.48 2.15 -9.88
N HIS A 31 -3.49 2.84 -11.03
CA HIS A 31 -4.18 2.40 -12.24
C HIS A 31 -5.66 2.03 -12.02
N GLY A 32 -6.37 2.79 -11.18
CA GLY A 32 -7.79 2.57 -10.90
C GLY A 32 -8.06 1.33 -10.04
N GLY A 33 -7.06 0.91 -9.25
CA GLY A 33 -7.16 -0.25 -8.35
C GLY A 33 -6.81 -1.59 -8.98
N THR A 34 -6.22 -1.59 -10.17
CA THR A 34 -5.83 -2.84 -10.85
C THR A 34 -4.50 -3.42 -10.35
N VAL A 35 -3.65 -2.61 -9.70
CA VAL A 35 -2.31 -3.04 -9.24
C VAL A 35 -2.37 -3.85 -7.94
N ARG A 36 -3.30 -3.54 -7.05
CA ARG A 36 -3.34 -4.10 -5.68
C ARG A 36 -3.36 -5.63 -5.64
N ASP A 37 -4.08 -6.24 -6.57
CA ASP A 37 -4.28 -7.69 -6.69
C ASP A 37 -3.30 -8.34 -7.68
N GLN A 38 -2.37 -7.55 -8.27
CA GLN A 38 -1.35 -8.09 -9.17
C GLN A 38 -0.25 -8.78 -8.37
N PRO A 39 0.27 -9.92 -8.87
CA PRO A 39 1.43 -10.56 -8.28
C PRO A 39 2.63 -9.62 -8.37
N ILE A 40 3.46 -9.65 -7.33
CA ILE A 40 4.71 -8.89 -7.32
C ILE A 40 5.63 -9.42 -8.42
N SER A 41 6.14 -8.51 -9.26
CA SER A 41 6.96 -8.85 -10.44
C SER A 41 8.26 -9.59 -10.11
N GLN A 42 8.80 -9.39 -8.90
CA GLN A 42 10.00 -10.06 -8.41
C GLN A 42 9.71 -11.36 -7.65
N GLY A 43 8.44 -11.77 -7.54
CA GLY A 43 8.00 -12.89 -6.74
C GLY A 43 7.48 -12.46 -5.36
N ALA A 44 6.90 -13.42 -4.64
CA ALA A 44 6.37 -13.18 -3.31
C ALA A 44 7.50 -12.81 -2.33
N ILE A 45 7.20 -11.93 -1.38
CA ILE A 45 8.19 -11.37 -0.45
C ILE A 45 7.85 -11.81 0.96
N ASP A 46 8.78 -12.44 1.66
CA ASP A 46 8.64 -12.72 3.08
C ASP A 46 8.88 -11.45 3.90
N ILE A 47 7.87 -11.07 4.69
CA ILE A 47 7.88 -9.85 5.50
C ILE A 47 7.44 -10.13 6.92
N VAL A 48 7.82 -9.23 7.83
CA VAL A 48 7.34 -9.23 9.22
C VAL A 48 6.27 -8.15 9.35
N CYS A 49 5.07 -8.53 9.77
CA CYS A 49 3.97 -7.61 10.00
C CYS A 49 4.37 -6.52 10.98
N GLN A 50 4.21 -5.26 10.56
CA GLN A 50 4.59 -4.13 11.42
C GLN A 50 3.66 -3.98 12.64
N GLY A 51 2.40 -4.45 12.54
CA GLY A 51 1.40 -4.42 13.60
C GLY A 51 1.56 -5.53 14.65
N CYS A 52 1.52 -6.81 14.25
CA CYS A 52 1.53 -7.94 15.19
C CYS A 52 2.86 -8.72 15.26
N LYS A 53 3.87 -8.36 14.46
CA LYS A 53 5.19 -9.01 14.38
C LYS A 53 5.21 -10.45 13.89
N THR A 54 4.11 -10.99 13.37
CA THR A 54 4.10 -12.26 12.65
C THR A 54 4.82 -12.15 11.30
N SER A 55 5.60 -13.15 10.94
CA SER A 55 6.13 -13.33 9.59
C SER A 55 5.05 -13.89 8.66
N PHE A 56 4.87 -13.27 7.49
CA PHE A 56 3.98 -13.78 6.45
C PHE A 56 4.53 -13.43 5.07
N THR A 57 4.04 -14.16 4.06
CA THR A 57 4.45 -13.96 2.67
C THR A 57 3.47 -13.02 1.97
N LEU A 58 3.99 -11.95 1.38
CA LEU A 58 3.23 -10.99 0.59
C LEU A 58 3.33 -11.39 -0.89
N GLU A 59 2.23 -11.85 -1.48
CA GLU A 59 2.19 -12.34 -2.87
C GLU A 59 1.88 -11.23 -3.89
N THR A 60 1.11 -10.23 -3.48
CA THR A 60 0.60 -9.13 -4.32
C THR A 60 1.08 -7.76 -3.82
N TYR A 61 0.96 -6.72 -4.65
CA TYR A 61 1.42 -5.37 -4.28
C TYR A 61 0.71 -4.78 -3.06
N VAL A 62 -0.53 -5.20 -2.78
CA VAL A 62 -1.25 -4.93 -1.53
C VAL A 62 -1.75 -6.25 -0.95
N GLY A 63 -1.51 -6.47 0.33
CA GLY A 63 -1.96 -7.67 1.03
C GLY A 63 -2.30 -7.37 2.48
N LYS A 64 -3.00 -8.31 3.12
CA LYS A 64 -3.37 -8.23 4.53
C LYS A 64 -2.60 -9.25 5.34
N CYS A 65 -2.21 -8.88 6.55
CA CYS A 65 -1.65 -9.84 7.49
C CYS A 65 -2.74 -10.82 7.93
N PRO A 66 -2.52 -12.15 7.84
CA PRO A 66 -3.53 -13.14 8.20
C PRO A 66 -3.86 -13.20 9.70
N GLU A 67 -3.01 -12.62 10.56
CA GLU A 67 -3.18 -12.66 12.02
C GLU A 67 -3.91 -11.44 12.59
N CYS A 68 -3.73 -10.26 12.00
CA CYS A 68 -4.25 -9.00 12.55
C CYS A 68 -5.00 -8.13 11.53
N ASP A 69 -5.26 -8.68 10.33
CA ASP A 69 -5.90 -8.01 9.19
C ASP A 69 -5.21 -6.73 8.69
N GLY A 70 -4.02 -6.45 9.22
CA GLY A 70 -3.28 -5.24 8.92
C GLY A 70 -2.85 -5.14 7.45
N VAL A 71 -3.15 -3.99 6.82
CA VAL A 71 -2.89 -3.80 5.39
C VAL A 71 -1.44 -3.37 5.15
N HIS A 72 -0.76 -4.11 4.27
CA HIS A 72 0.60 -3.86 3.83
C HIS A 72 0.61 -3.62 2.33
N ALA A 73 1.47 -2.72 1.86
CA ALA A 73 1.68 -2.49 0.44
C ALA A 73 3.14 -2.22 0.13
N VAL A 74 3.55 -2.53 -1.09
CA VAL A 74 4.91 -2.28 -1.56
C VAL A 74 4.90 -1.51 -2.88
N ALA A 75 5.86 -0.60 -3.03
CA ALA A 75 5.98 0.21 -4.23
C ALA A 75 6.37 -0.67 -5.45
N PRO A 76 5.66 -0.56 -6.60
CA PRO A 76 5.94 -1.39 -7.76
C PRO A 76 7.31 -1.22 -8.40
N MET A 77 7.95 -0.06 -8.18
CA MET A 77 9.26 0.25 -8.79
C MET A 77 10.41 -0.52 -8.14
N ASN A 78 10.28 -0.91 -6.87
CA ASN A 78 11.29 -1.67 -6.14
C ASN A 78 10.65 -2.51 -5.02
N PRO A 79 9.98 -3.62 -5.37
CA PRO A 79 9.25 -4.45 -4.42
C PRO A 79 10.20 -5.35 -3.61
N VAL A 80 10.77 -4.78 -2.56
CA VAL A 80 11.59 -5.48 -1.55
C VAL A 80 11.00 -5.31 -0.16
N ALA A 81 11.32 -6.23 0.75
CA ALA A 81 10.80 -6.24 2.13
C ALA A 81 11.01 -4.90 2.86
N GLU A 82 12.14 -4.22 2.63
CA GLU A 82 12.45 -2.92 3.26
C GLU A 82 11.55 -1.77 2.79
N ASN A 83 10.95 -1.90 1.59
CA ASN A 83 10.07 -0.89 1.02
C ASN A 83 8.59 -1.14 1.32
N VAL A 84 8.27 -2.25 1.99
CA VAL A 84 6.91 -2.55 2.39
C VAL A 84 6.48 -1.54 3.45
N GLN A 85 5.32 -0.95 3.22
CA GLN A 85 4.66 -0.01 4.11
C GLN A 85 3.43 -0.64 4.73
N PHE A 86 3.08 -0.15 5.92
CA PHE A 86 1.95 -0.61 6.70
C PHE A 86 0.98 0.55 6.93
N ALA A 87 -0.30 0.32 6.66
CA ALA A 87 -1.34 1.33 6.86
C ALA A 87 -2.01 1.28 8.24
N GLY A 88 -1.89 0.15 8.96
CA GLY A 88 -2.58 -0.07 10.22
C GLY A 88 -3.45 -1.34 10.22
N VAL A 89 -3.81 -1.81 11.41
CA VAL A 89 -4.78 -2.91 11.61
C VAL A 89 -6.22 -2.42 11.42
N ASP A 90 -6.52 -1.18 11.83
CA ASP A 90 -7.83 -0.55 11.67
C ASP A 90 -7.99 0.18 10.32
N PHE A 91 -7.02 0.01 9.41
CA PHE A 91 -7.06 0.71 8.13
C PHE A 91 -8.08 0.07 7.20
N THR A 92 -9.18 0.78 6.99
CA THR A 92 -10.20 0.41 6.01
C THR A 92 -9.84 1.04 4.68
N LEU A 93 -9.70 0.19 3.67
CA LEU A 93 -9.52 0.65 2.29
C LEU A 93 -10.81 1.38 1.85
N PRO A 94 -10.71 2.57 1.25
CA PRO A 94 -11.88 3.35 0.82
C PRO A 94 -12.70 2.63 -0.25
#